data_AF-A0A6G9W5N3-F1
#
_entry.id   AF-A0A6G9W5N3-F1
#
_cell.length_a   1.000
_cell.length_b   1.000
_cell.length_c   1.000
_cell.angle_alpha   90.00
_cell.angle_beta   90.00
_cell.angle_gamma   90.00
#
_symmetry.space_group_name_H-M   'P 1'
#
loop_
_entity.id
_entity.type
_entity.pdbx_description
1 polymer ?
#
loop_
_entity_poly.entity_id
_entity_poly.type
_entity_poly.pdbx_seq_one_letter_code
_entity_poly.pdbx_strand_id
1 'polypeptide(L)'
;MTVSELQGCVLQRWSPQIGDPGLTGWLTVLAYAACTLLALAVWRRLKGQRGRVFWLVLSLLLAALAVNKQLDLQSAVTAAGKCLARAQGWYDQRRVMQVLFIGAVVAAALVLLVSMTASLWGRLRYNLLAAIGLTLVLCFVLVRALSFHHFDRLIGTTNFGVTNNFLFENAGLVLIAVNATWLLARKRVPSRRSPAARAG
;
A
#
# COMPACT_ATOMS: atom_id res chain seq x y z
N MET A 1 -26.60 11.92 -16.69
CA MET A 1 -25.15 12.06 -16.84
C MET A 1 -24.59 10.79 -17.45
N THR A 2 -24.11 10.88 -18.69
CA THR A 2 -23.50 9.76 -19.41
C THR A 2 -22.04 9.57 -18.98
N VAL A 3 -21.45 8.40 -19.31
CA VAL A 3 -20.05 8.11 -18.97
C VAL A 3 -19.08 9.10 -19.63
N SER A 4 -19.37 9.53 -20.86
CA SER A 4 -18.57 10.52 -21.59
C SER A 4 -18.63 11.91 -20.94
N GLU A 5 -19.80 12.34 -20.47
CA GLU A 5 -19.97 13.59 -19.70
C GLU A 5 -19.19 13.56 -18.38
N LEU A 6 -19.18 12.39 -17.70
CA LEU A 6 -18.39 12.18 -16.49
C LEU A 6 -16.90 12.28 -16.77
N GLN A 7 -16.41 11.59 -17.80
CA GLN A 7 -15.01 11.64 -18.20
C GLN A 7 -14.58 13.07 -18.54
N GLY A 8 -15.37 13.81 -19.33
CA GLY A 8 -15.09 15.21 -19.66
C GLY A 8 -15.01 16.10 -18.42
N CYS A 9 -15.95 15.96 -17.48
CA CYS A 9 -15.93 16.72 -16.23
C CYS A 9 -14.72 16.39 -15.34
N VAL A 10 -14.33 15.11 -15.27
CA VAL A 10 -13.18 14.65 -14.50
C VAL A 10 -11.88 15.16 -15.13
N LEU A 11 -11.70 15.00 -16.43
CA LEU A 11 -10.48 15.41 -17.14
C LEU A 11 -10.26 16.93 -17.12
N GLN A 12 -11.33 17.74 -17.03
CA GLN A 12 -11.21 19.19 -16.82
C GLN A 12 -10.73 19.56 -15.41
N ARG A 13 -10.98 18.71 -14.41
CA ARG A 13 -10.69 18.99 -12.98
C ARG A 13 -9.50 18.21 -12.44
N TRP A 14 -9.07 17.19 -13.16
CA TRP A 14 -7.95 16.34 -12.84
C TRP A 14 -7.17 16.07 -14.12
N SER A 15 -5.90 16.39 -14.09
CA SER A 15 -4.92 15.91 -15.05
C SER A 15 -3.94 14.99 -14.31
N PRO A 16 -3.37 13.98 -14.98
CA PRO A 16 -2.30 13.17 -14.38
C PRO A 16 -1.10 14.09 -14.11
N GLN A 17 -1.04 14.63 -12.89
CA GLN A 17 0.10 15.35 -12.38
C GLN A 17 0.96 14.37 -11.58
N ILE A 18 2.27 14.42 -11.80
CA ILE A 18 3.22 13.74 -10.92
C ILE A 18 3.02 14.32 -9.52
N GLY A 19 2.51 13.51 -8.59
CA GLY A 19 2.03 13.98 -7.29
C GLY A 19 3.08 14.69 -6.43
N ASP A 20 4.37 14.37 -6.64
CA ASP A 20 5.50 15.13 -6.11
C ASP A 20 6.72 14.95 -7.05
N PRO A 21 7.06 15.93 -7.89
CA PRO A 21 8.17 15.83 -8.82
C PRO A 21 9.54 15.92 -8.13
N GLY A 22 9.58 16.17 -6.82
CA GLY A 22 10.80 16.22 -6.03
C GLY A 22 11.52 14.86 -5.93
N LEU A 23 12.81 14.93 -5.60
CA LEU A 23 13.68 13.75 -5.43
C LEU A 23 13.10 12.72 -4.44
N THR A 24 12.46 13.19 -3.36
CA THR A 24 11.82 12.36 -2.34
C THR A 24 10.63 11.57 -2.88
N GLY A 25 9.82 12.16 -3.78
CA GLY A 25 8.69 11.49 -4.40
C GLY A 25 9.13 10.31 -5.26
N TRP A 26 10.14 10.52 -6.11
CA TRP A 26 10.75 9.48 -6.93
C TRP A 26 11.44 8.40 -6.09
N LEU A 27 12.14 8.79 -5.02
CA LEU A 27 12.80 7.86 -4.12
C LEU A 27 11.79 6.90 -3.46
N THR A 28 10.64 7.41 -3.02
CA THR A 28 9.57 6.56 -2.47
C THR A 28 8.99 5.61 -3.53
N VAL A 29 8.82 6.07 -4.77
CA VAL A 29 8.34 5.21 -5.88
C VAL A 29 9.32 4.08 -6.15
N LEU A 30 10.62 4.38 -6.18
CA LEU A 30 11.68 3.38 -6.30
C LEU A 30 11.69 2.42 -5.11
N ALA A 31 11.45 2.91 -3.89
CA ALA A 31 11.35 2.08 -2.70
C ALA A 31 10.15 1.11 -2.76
N TYR A 32 8.98 1.58 -3.21
CA TYR A 32 7.82 0.71 -3.44
C TYR A 32 8.13 -0.34 -4.52
N ALA A 33 8.76 0.05 -5.63
CA ALA A 33 9.14 -0.88 -6.70
C ALA A 33 10.15 -1.93 -6.21
N ALA A 34 11.18 -1.52 -5.46
CA ALA A 34 12.16 -2.42 -4.87
C ALA A 34 11.50 -3.41 -3.90
N CYS A 35 10.64 -2.93 -2.99
CA CYS A 35 9.91 -3.78 -2.05
C CYS A 35 8.95 -4.74 -2.77
N THR A 36 8.33 -4.30 -3.87
CA THR A 36 7.48 -5.14 -4.73
C THR A 36 8.27 -6.32 -5.29
N LEU A 37 9.47 -6.06 -5.83
CA LEU A 37 10.35 -7.08 -6.40
C LEU A 37 10.87 -8.04 -5.31
N LEU A 38 11.25 -7.51 -4.14
CA LEU A 38 11.67 -8.33 -2.99
C LEU A 38 10.53 -9.24 -2.51
N ALA A 39 9.32 -8.69 -2.37
CA ALA A 39 8.13 -9.47 -1.99
C ALA A 39 7.82 -10.56 -3.02
N LEU A 40 7.93 -10.25 -4.31
CA LEU A 40 7.75 -11.23 -5.38
C LEU A 40 8.83 -12.32 -5.36
N ALA A 41 10.08 -11.97 -5.05
CA ALA A 41 11.16 -12.94 -4.89
C ALA A 41 10.89 -13.89 -3.71
N VAL A 42 10.41 -13.37 -2.58
CA VAL A 42 10.02 -14.20 -1.42
C VAL A 42 8.84 -15.10 -1.79
N TRP A 43 7.80 -14.56 -2.45
CA TRP A 43 6.66 -15.34 -2.95
C TRP A 43 7.09 -16.51 -3.85
N ARG A 44 8.03 -16.27 -4.78
CA ARG A 44 8.58 -17.30 -5.66
C ARG A 44 9.35 -18.38 -4.90
N ARG A 45 9.98 -18.05 -3.77
CA ARG A 45 10.69 -19.02 -2.93
C ARG A 45 9.78 -19.85 -2.04
N LEU A 46 8.64 -19.32 -1.61
CA LEU A 46 7.70 -19.98 -0.71
C LEU A 46 6.73 -20.95 -1.41
N LYS A 47 7.10 -21.55 -2.56
CA LYS A 47 6.22 -22.53 -3.25
C LYS A 47 5.79 -23.64 -2.29
N GLY A 48 4.47 -23.84 -2.14
CA GLY A 48 3.87 -24.83 -1.24
C GLY A 48 3.94 -24.51 0.25
N GLN A 49 4.48 -23.34 0.64
CA GLN A 49 4.63 -22.95 2.05
C GLN A 49 3.59 -21.93 2.49
N ARG A 50 3.20 -21.99 3.77
CA ARG A 50 2.37 -20.96 4.43
C ARG A 50 3.08 -19.61 4.37
N GLY A 51 2.29 -18.53 4.19
CA GLY A 51 2.79 -17.18 3.98
C GLY A 51 2.99 -16.79 2.52
N ARG A 52 2.89 -17.74 1.56
CA ARG A 52 3.01 -17.41 0.13
C ARG A 52 1.97 -16.39 -0.32
N VAL A 53 0.70 -16.58 0.04
CA VAL A 53 -0.40 -15.66 -0.35
C VAL A 53 -0.15 -14.26 0.22
N PHE A 54 0.29 -14.16 1.47
CA PHE A 54 0.67 -12.88 2.10
C PHE A 54 1.68 -12.10 1.24
N TRP A 55 2.78 -12.73 0.82
CA TRP A 55 3.81 -12.07 0.02
C TRP A 55 3.34 -11.69 -1.39
N LEU A 56 2.39 -12.44 -1.97
CA LEU A 56 1.76 -12.07 -3.23
C LEU A 56 0.87 -10.83 -3.09
N VAL A 57 -0.03 -10.85 -2.10
CA VAL A 57 -0.95 -9.74 -1.82
C VAL A 57 -0.15 -8.48 -1.46
N LEU A 58 0.89 -8.61 -0.63
CA LEU A 58 1.78 -7.51 -0.29
C LEU A 58 2.49 -6.95 -1.53
N SER A 59 2.99 -7.81 -2.43
CA SER A 59 3.62 -7.37 -3.69
C SER A 59 2.63 -6.58 -4.56
N LEU A 60 1.41 -7.09 -4.73
CA LEU A 60 0.37 -6.41 -5.50
C LEU A 60 -0.05 -5.07 -4.88
N LEU A 61 -0.18 -5.02 -3.55
CA LEU A 61 -0.48 -3.80 -2.81
C LEU A 61 0.61 -2.73 -3.02
N LEU A 62 1.88 -3.10 -2.86
CA LEU A 62 3.00 -2.17 -3.02
C LEU A 62 3.14 -1.68 -4.47
N ALA A 63 2.88 -2.55 -5.45
CA ALA A 63 2.85 -2.16 -6.86
C ALA A 63 1.71 -1.16 -7.14
N ALA A 64 0.51 -1.43 -6.61
CA ALA A 64 -0.63 -0.53 -6.73
C ALA A 64 -0.34 0.82 -6.07
N LEU A 65 0.34 0.85 -4.92
CA LEU A 65 0.75 2.10 -4.25
C LEU A 65 1.80 2.88 -5.05
N ALA A 66 2.77 2.21 -5.69
CA ALA A 66 3.74 2.86 -6.57
C ALA A 66 3.06 3.57 -7.74
N VAL A 67 2.10 2.88 -8.39
CA VAL A 67 1.31 3.43 -9.49
C VAL A 67 0.40 4.56 -9.00
N ASN A 68 -0.27 4.35 -7.86
CA ASN A 68 -1.13 5.36 -7.26
C ASN A 68 -0.37 6.63 -6.89
N LYS A 69 0.87 6.53 -6.43
CA LYS A 69 1.72 7.69 -6.12
C LYS A 69 1.99 8.55 -7.36
N GLN A 70 2.14 7.92 -8.53
CA GLN A 70 2.37 8.62 -9.80
C GLN A 70 1.08 9.22 -10.37
N LEU A 71 -0.04 8.49 -10.28
CA LEU A 71 -1.32 8.90 -10.86
C LEU A 71 -2.19 9.75 -9.93
N ASP A 72 -1.84 9.89 -8.65
CA ASP A 72 -2.66 10.55 -7.62
C ASP A 72 -4.16 10.23 -7.74
N LEU A 73 -4.49 8.92 -7.74
CA LEU A 73 -5.84 8.42 -8.03
C LEU A 73 -6.87 8.96 -7.02
N GLN A 74 -6.44 9.29 -5.80
CA GLN A 74 -7.29 9.91 -4.78
C GLN A 74 -7.88 11.24 -5.28
N SER A 75 -7.09 12.08 -5.95
CA SER A 75 -7.55 13.33 -6.54
C SER A 75 -8.51 13.08 -7.70
N ALA A 76 -8.26 12.05 -8.52
CA ALA A 76 -9.15 11.65 -9.61
C ALA A 76 -10.53 11.19 -9.09
N VAL A 77 -10.55 10.31 -8.08
CA VAL A 77 -11.79 9.83 -7.44
C VAL A 77 -12.55 10.98 -6.78
N THR A 78 -11.84 11.91 -6.14
CA THR A 78 -12.45 13.10 -5.54
C THR A 78 -13.06 14.02 -6.60
N ALA A 79 -12.37 14.22 -7.73
CA ALA A 79 -12.89 14.99 -8.86
C ALA A 79 -14.15 14.34 -9.47
N ALA A 80 -14.12 13.02 -9.66
CA ALA A 80 -15.27 12.24 -10.11
C ALA A 80 -16.45 12.35 -9.16
N GLY A 81 -16.22 12.20 -7.85
CA GLY A 81 -17.24 12.37 -6.83
C GLY A 81 -17.86 13.77 -6.84
N LYS A 82 -17.05 14.82 -7.00
CA LYS A 82 -17.56 16.21 -7.13
C LYS A 82 -18.40 16.40 -8.40
N CYS A 83 -17.97 15.84 -9.53
CA CYS A 83 -18.72 15.89 -10.79
C CYS A 83 -20.07 15.20 -10.66
N LEU A 84 -20.08 13.99 -10.09
CA LEU A 84 -21.29 13.20 -9.90
C LEU A 84 -22.25 13.86 -8.89
N ALA A 85 -21.73 14.37 -7.77
CA ALA A 85 -22.53 15.03 -6.74
C ALA A 85 -23.19 16.33 -7.25
N ARG A 86 -22.52 17.09 -8.13
CA ARG A 86 -23.13 18.27 -8.78
C ARG A 86 -24.21 17.88 -9.79
N ALA A 87 -23.96 16.84 -10.59
CA ALA A 87 -24.93 16.39 -11.58
C ALA A 87 -26.19 15.75 -10.95
N GLN A 88 -26.05 15.11 -9.80
CA GLN A 88 -27.17 14.49 -9.07
C GLN A 88 -27.81 15.41 -8.01
N GLY A 89 -27.31 16.64 -7.85
CA GLY A 89 -27.85 17.61 -6.88
C GLY A 89 -27.51 17.32 -5.41
N TRP A 90 -26.64 16.35 -5.11
CA TRP A 90 -26.27 15.97 -3.73
C TRP A 90 -24.99 16.65 -3.23
N TYR A 91 -24.54 17.72 -3.89
CA TYR A 91 -23.30 18.42 -3.52
C TYR A 91 -23.32 18.96 -2.08
N ASP A 92 -24.49 19.30 -1.55
CA ASP A 92 -24.66 19.75 -0.17
C ASP A 92 -24.39 18.63 0.85
N GLN A 93 -24.55 17.36 0.46
CA GLN A 93 -24.25 16.18 1.29
C GLN A 93 -22.78 15.73 1.22
N ARG A 94 -21.86 16.60 0.77
CA ARG A 94 -20.42 16.31 0.66
C ARG A 94 -19.80 15.66 1.91
N ARG A 95 -20.23 16.07 3.11
CA ARG A 95 -19.72 15.53 4.38
C ARG A 95 -20.11 14.06 4.56
N VAL A 96 -21.34 13.69 4.21
CA VAL A 96 -21.84 12.31 4.31
C VAL A 96 -21.04 11.40 3.36
N MET A 97 -20.83 11.85 2.12
CA MET A 97 -20.06 11.07 1.14
C MET A 97 -18.59 10.94 1.52
N GLN A 98 -17.98 11.97 2.11
CA GLN A 98 -16.63 11.89 2.67
C GLN A 98 -16.54 10.86 3.80
N VAL A 99 -17.49 10.86 4.74
CA VAL A 99 -17.52 9.90 5.85
C VAL A 99 -17.71 8.47 5.32
N LEU A 100 -18.60 8.26 4.35
CA LEU A 100 -18.80 6.94 3.73
C LEU A 100 -17.55 6.45 2.99
N PHE A 101 -16.90 7.32 2.21
CA PHE A 101 -15.66 6.99 1.52
C PHE A 101 -14.54 6.63 2.49
N ILE A 102 -14.32 7.47 3.51
CA ILE A 102 -13.36 7.22 4.58
C ILE A 102 -13.68 5.90 5.29
N GLY A 103 -14.94 5.69 5.67
CA GLY A 103 -15.38 4.48 6.36
C GLY A 103 -15.12 3.23 5.53
N ALA A 104 -15.37 3.28 4.22
CA ALA A 104 -15.08 2.18 3.31
C ALA A 104 -13.56 1.90 3.19
N VAL A 105 -12.73 2.93 3.10
CA VAL A 105 -11.26 2.79 3.02
C VAL A 105 -10.70 2.22 4.33
N VAL A 106 -11.16 2.71 5.48
CA VAL A 106 -10.78 2.19 6.81
C VAL A 106 -11.20 0.73 6.95
N ALA A 107 -12.45 0.40 6.61
CA ALA A 107 -12.94 -0.98 6.67
C ALA A 107 -12.12 -1.92 5.76
N ALA A 108 -11.84 -1.51 4.53
CA ALA A 108 -11.01 -2.28 3.60
C ALA A 108 -9.59 -2.49 4.13
N ALA A 109 -8.96 -1.46 4.71
CA ALA A 109 -7.63 -1.56 5.31
C ALA A 109 -7.62 -2.52 6.52
N LEU A 110 -8.64 -2.48 7.38
CA LEU A 110 -8.77 -3.38 8.53
C LEU A 110 -9.00 -4.83 8.09
N VAL A 111 -9.90 -5.07 7.13
CA VAL A 111 -10.13 -6.41 6.57
C VAL A 111 -8.85 -6.96 5.96
N LEU A 112 -8.10 -6.15 5.21
CA LEU A 112 -6.82 -6.54 4.65
C LEU A 112 -5.79 -6.87 5.74
N LEU A 113 -5.65 -6.02 6.77
CA LEU A 113 -4.71 -6.23 7.86
C LEU A 113 -5.03 -7.51 8.65
N VAL A 114 -6.29 -7.70 9.04
CA VAL A 114 -6.75 -8.87 9.80
C VAL A 114 -6.59 -10.15 8.98
N SER A 115 -7.03 -10.15 7.71
CA SER A 115 -6.88 -11.33 6.84
C SER A 115 -5.40 -11.68 6.60
N MET A 116 -4.53 -10.69 6.41
CA MET A 116 -3.10 -10.91 6.19
C MET A 116 -2.40 -11.42 7.45
N THR A 117 -2.67 -10.83 8.61
CA THR A 117 -2.11 -11.29 9.89
C THR A 117 -2.62 -12.68 10.26
N ALA A 118 -3.91 -12.97 10.05
CA ALA A 118 -4.47 -14.30 10.22
C ALA A 118 -3.85 -15.32 9.24
N SER A 119 -3.56 -14.94 7.99
CA SER A 119 -2.89 -15.85 7.03
C SER A 119 -1.47 -16.24 7.45
N LEU A 120 -0.87 -15.47 8.37
CA LEU A 120 0.47 -15.70 8.93
C LEU A 120 0.44 -16.46 10.26
N TRP A 121 -0.73 -16.94 10.72
CA TRP A 121 -0.82 -17.72 11.96
C TRP A 121 0.13 -18.92 11.94
N GLY A 122 0.93 -19.06 13.01
CA GLY A 122 2.01 -20.07 13.12
C GLY A 122 3.34 -19.72 12.42
N ARG A 123 3.41 -18.66 11.61
CA ARG A 123 4.67 -18.13 11.04
C ARG A 123 4.88 -16.63 11.28
N LEU A 124 4.07 -16.03 12.15
CA LEU A 124 4.11 -14.60 12.45
C LEU A 124 5.50 -14.14 12.93
N ARG A 125 6.19 -14.94 13.75
CA ARG A 125 7.54 -14.61 14.24
C ARG A 125 8.56 -14.37 13.12
N TYR A 126 8.45 -15.09 12.00
CA TYR A 126 9.36 -14.91 10.86
C TYR A 126 8.97 -13.73 9.96
N ASN A 127 7.69 -13.33 9.98
CA ASN A 127 7.14 -12.27 9.12
C ASN A 127 6.74 -11.03 9.94
N LEU A 128 7.15 -10.93 11.20
CA LEU A 128 6.67 -9.89 12.12
C LEU A 128 7.05 -8.50 11.62
N LEU A 129 8.28 -8.33 11.14
CA LEU A 129 8.73 -7.06 10.57
C LEU A 129 7.92 -6.68 9.31
N ALA A 130 7.59 -7.65 8.44
CA ALA A 130 6.75 -7.38 7.28
C ALA A 130 5.30 -7.04 7.68
N ALA A 131 4.76 -7.67 8.72
CA ALA A 131 3.44 -7.36 9.25
C ALA A 131 3.39 -5.96 9.88
N ILE A 132 4.39 -5.58 10.67
CA ILE A 132 4.51 -4.21 11.21
C ILE A 132 4.65 -3.20 10.08
N GLY A 133 5.50 -3.50 9.09
CA GLY A 133 5.67 -2.63 7.92
C GLY A 133 4.39 -2.46 7.12
N LEU A 134 3.61 -3.53 6.91
CA LEU A 134 2.27 -3.46 6.30
C LEU A 134 1.34 -2.56 7.12
N THR A 135 1.31 -2.71 8.45
CA THR A 135 0.50 -1.85 9.33
C THR A 135 0.89 -0.38 9.16
N LEU A 136 2.18 -0.05 9.15
CA LEU A 136 2.64 1.33 8.96
C LEU A 136 2.24 1.89 7.59
N VAL A 137 2.40 1.10 6.52
CA VAL A 137 1.97 1.50 5.16
C VAL A 137 0.46 1.74 5.12
N LEU A 138 -0.35 0.87 5.72
CA LEU A 138 -1.81 1.05 5.78
C LEU A 138 -2.19 2.29 6.59
N CYS A 139 -1.59 2.49 7.77
CA CYS A 139 -1.80 3.69 8.57
C CYS A 139 -1.46 4.96 7.78
N PHE A 140 -0.35 4.97 7.06
CA PHE A 140 0.04 6.09 6.20
C PHE A 140 -1.02 6.39 5.12
N VAL A 141 -1.50 5.36 4.42
CA VAL A 141 -2.57 5.50 3.41
C VAL A 141 -3.85 6.06 4.03
N LEU A 142 -4.22 5.58 5.22
CA LEU A 142 -5.39 6.08 5.95
C LEU A 142 -5.25 7.54 6.34
N VAL A 143 -4.11 7.94 6.90
CA VAL A 143 -3.84 9.32 7.28
C VAL A 143 -3.93 10.25 6.06
N ARG A 144 -3.39 9.83 4.90
CA ARG A 144 -3.50 10.57 3.64
C ARG A 144 -4.94 10.64 3.12
N ALA A 145 -5.74 9.59 3.31
CA ALA A 145 -7.14 9.57 2.90
C ALA A 145 -8.04 10.45 3.79
N LEU A 146 -7.70 10.58 5.07
CA LEU A 146 -8.52 11.27 6.07
C LEU A 146 -8.41 12.80 6.00
N SER A 147 -7.41 13.37 5.31
CA SER A 147 -7.16 14.83 5.17
C SER A 147 -7.48 15.62 6.44
N PHE A 148 -7.09 15.09 7.61
CA PHE A 148 -7.28 15.80 8.85
C PHE A 148 -6.35 17.02 8.79
N HIS A 149 -6.94 18.21 8.70
CA HIS A 149 -6.20 19.49 8.62
C HIS A 149 -5.12 19.68 9.72
N HIS A 150 -5.16 18.91 10.80
CA HIS A 150 -4.12 18.87 11.83
C HIS A 150 -2.91 17.99 11.44
N PHE A 151 -3.16 16.82 10.84
CA PHE A 151 -2.10 15.93 10.36
C PHE A 151 -1.40 16.49 9.14
N ASP A 152 -2.10 17.22 8.26
CA ASP A 152 -1.49 17.87 7.09
C ASP A 152 -0.38 18.86 7.50
N ARG A 153 -0.54 19.57 8.62
CA ARG A 153 0.51 20.45 9.15
C ARG A 153 1.68 19.69 9.76
N LEU A 154 1.42 18.57 10.44
CA LEU A 154 2.49 17.73 11.02
C LEU A 154 3.26 16.93 9.96
N ILE A 155 2.61 16.59 8.85
CA ILE A 155 3.18 15.80 7.74
C ILE A 155 3.88 16.70 6.72
N GLY A 156 3.35 17.91 6.51
CA GLY A 156 3.92 18.94 5.64
C GLY A 156 5.10 19.71 6.25
N THR A 157 5.41 19.52 7.54
CA THR A 157 6.63 20.09 8.13
C THR A 157 7.86 19.36 7.62
N THR A 158 8.81 20.14 7.12
CA THR A 158 10.16 19.70 6.77
C THR A 158 11.00 19.68 8.03
N ASN A 159 11.46 18.51 8.44
CA ASN A 159 12.46 18.36 9.50
C ASN A 159 13.76 17.89 8.86
N PHE A 160 14.88 18.59 9.10
CA PHE A 160 16.20 18.26 8.53
C PHE A 160 16.26 18.18 6.99
N GLY A 161 15.46 18.98 6.27
CA GLY A 161 15.44 18.99 4.79
C GLY A 161 14.69 17.82 4.15
N VAL A 162 14.06 16.94 4.93
CA VAL A 162 13.21 15.84 4.48
C VAL A 162 11.79 16.06 4.99
N THR A 163 10.78 15.79 4.17
CA THR A 163 9.38 15.90 4.61
C THR A 163 9.06 14.77 5.60
N ASN A 164 8.35 15.06 6.69
CA ASN A 164 7.91 14.01 7.62
C ASN A 164 7.07 12.93 6.91
N ASN A 165 6.33 13.36 5.87
CA ASN A 165 5.66 12.48 4.91
C ASN A 165 6.56 11.36 4.38
N PHE A 166 7.74 11.71 3.88
CA PHE A 166 8.70 10.76 3.34
C PHE A 166 9.17 9.75 4.41
N LEU A 167 9.46 10.21 5.63
CA LEU A 167 9.92 9.34 6.71
C LEU A 167 8.86 8.31 7.12
N PHE A 168 7.62 8.75 7.33
CA PHE A 168 6.53 7.85 7.74
C PHE A 168 6.18 6.83 6.65
N GLU A 169 6.18 7.26 5.38
CA GLU A 169 5.88 6.39 4.25
C GLU A 169 6.98 5.32 4.03
N ASN A 170 8.25 5.71 4.16
CA ASN A 170 9.37 4.80 3.94
C ASN A 170 9.68 3.90 5.15
N ALA A 171 9.29 4.27 6.37
CA ALA A 171 9.52 3.44 7.55
C ALA A 171 8.93 2.03 7.40
N GLY A 172 7.69 1.93 6.90
CA GLY A 172 7.06 0.64 6.64
C GLY A 172 7.75 -0.16 5.54
N LEU A 173 8.21 0.52 4.48
CA LEU A 173 8.95 -0.09 3.37
C LEU A 173 10.29 -0.66 3.81
N VAL A 174 11.04 0.05 4.65
CA VAL A 174 12.30 -0.43 5.22
C VAL A 174 12.07 -1.71 6.01
N LEU A 175 11.05 -1.78 6.87
CA LEU A 175 10.75 -2.99 7.64
C LEU A 175 10.39 -4.18 6.75
N ILE A 176 9.59 -3.95 5.69
CA ILE A 176 9.24 -4.98 4.70
C ILE A 176 10.50 -5.46 3.97
N ALA A 177 11.35 -4.53 3.51
CA ALA A 177 12.58 -4.85 2.79
C ALA A 177 13.55 -5.65 3.67
N VAL A 178 13.76 -5.24 4.93
CA VAL A 178 14.61 -5.96 5.88
C VAL A 178 14.08 -7.37 6.13
N ASN A 179 12.76 -7.54 6.33
CA ASN A 179 12.19 -8.87 6.51
C ASN A 179 12.34 -9.74 5.26
N ALA A 180 12.07 -9.18 4.07
CA ALA A 180 12.16 -9.89 2.80
C ALA A 180 13.60 -10.33 2.51
N THR A 181 14.57 -9.43 2.64
CA THR A 181 15.99 -9.72 2.44
C THR A 181 16.50 -10.77 3.43
N TRP A 182 16.09 -10.70 4.71
CA TRP A 182 16.43 -11.72 5.70
C TRP A 182 15.88 -13.11 5.34
N LEU A 183 14.62 -13.19 4.88
CA LEU A 183 14.02 -14.44 4.39
C LEU A 183 14.72 -14.95 3.11
N LEU A 184 15.19 -14.06 2.25
CA LEU A 184 15.97 -14.40 1.04
C LEU A 184 17.44 -14.76 1.36
N ALA A 185 18.01 -14.28 2.45
CA ALA A 185 19.38 -14.60 2.86
C ALA A 185 19.47 -15.96 3.59
N ARG A 186 18.39 -16.39 4.25
CA ARG A 186 18.32 -17.70 4.91
C ARG A 186 18.40 -18.83 3.87
N LYS A 187 19.57 -19.48 3.77
CA LYS A 187 19.75 -20.71 2.98
C LYS A 187 18.78 -21.78 3.47
N ARG A 188 18.20 -22.56 2.53
CA ARG A 188 17.33 -23.71 2.83
C ARG A 188 17.98 -24.53 3.95
N VAL A 189 17.28 -24.75 5.06
CA VAL A 189 17.60 -25.91 5.91
C VAL A 189 17.51 -27.12 4.96
N PRO A 190 18.56 -27.96 4.86
CA PRO A 190 18.53 -29.11 3.98
C PRO A 190 17.25 -29.89 4.28
N SER A 191 16.42 -30.11 3.26
CA SER A 191 15.40 -31.15 3.37
C SER A 191 16.18 -32.39 3.80
N ARG A 192 15.88 -32.95 4.97
CA ARG A 192 16.34 -34.30 5.31
C ARG A 192 15.98 -35.14 4.10
N ARG A 193 16.99 -35.53 3.30
CA ARG A 193 16.84 -36.59 2.33
C ARG A 193 16.32 -37.76 3.15
N SER A 194 15.12 -38.24 2.86
CA SER A 194 14.69 -39.52 3.37
C SER A 194 15.73 -40.55 2.91
N PRO A 195 16.41 -41.27 3.82
CA PRO A 195 17.21 -42.41 3.44
C PRO A 195 16.25 -43.58 3.15
N ALA A 196 15.55 -43.50 2.02
CA ALA A 196 14.71 -44.58 1.52
C ALA A 196 15.29 -45.07 0.19
N ALA A 197 16.53 -45.53 0.26
CA ALA A 197 17.20 -46.33 -0.77
C ALA A 197 18.26 -47.21 -0.08
N ARG A 198 17.85 -47.91 0.96
CA ARG A 198 18.57 -49.05 1.56
C ARG A 198 17.53 -49.97 2.21
N ALA A 199 16.88 -50.78 1.38
CA ALA A 199 16.34 -52.10 1.73
C ALA A 199 15.52 -52.61 0.54
N GLY A 200 15.93 -53.73 -0.04
CA GLY A 200 15.21 -54.45 -1.10
C GLY A 200 16.03 -54.52 -2.38
#